data_AF-A0A661LCZ9-F1
#
_entry.id   AF-A0A661LCZ9-F1
#
_cell.length_a   1.000
_cell.length_b   1.000
_cell.length_c   1.000
_cell.angle_alpha   90.00
_cell.angle_beta   90.00
_cell.angle_gamma   90.00
#
_symmetry.space_group_name_H-M   'P 1'
#
loop_
_entity.id
_entity.type
_entity.pdbx_description
1 polymer ?
#
loop_
_entity_poly.entity_id
_entity_poly.type
_entity_poly.pdbx_seq_one_letter_code
_entity_poly.pdbx_strand_id
1 'polypeptide(L)'
;MRATRFFAIILTACALVYLSSPSRVAASSYSGAWVPDPGEDVLVIDLTQSSGSGSLYMYDWGDINDELFLISDGTYCSVNIYFQQQNNGTWLAGTAPDHLTLNLGDTNEFGFYFQDGSNTYTNYDLQASGAGYLLTENNTKMTVFVDDANPVPIPPAVWLLGSGVLCLALSRRRRRRS
;
A
#
# COMPACT_ATOMS: atom_id res chain seq x y z
N MET A 1 -34.66 27.27 37.83
CA MET A 1 -33.45 27.27 36.97
C MET A 1 -32.48 26.18 37.42
N ARG A 2 -32.68 24.90 37.03
CA ARG A 2 -31.76 23.79 37.36
C ARG A 2 -31.64 22.71 36.26
N ALA A 3 -32.57 22.67 35.29
CA ALA A 3 -32.61 21.62 34.26
C ALA A 3 -31.64 21.83 33.08
N THR A 4 -31.23 23.06 32.79
CA THR A 4 -30.36 23.37 31.63
C THR A 4 -28.90 22.99 31.82
N ARG A 5 -28.42 22.84 33.06
CA ARG A 5 -27.03 22.46 33.35
C ARG A 5 -26.78 20.96 33.22
N PHE A 6 -27.81 20.12 33.41
CA PHE A 6 -27.68 18.67 33.28
C PHE A 6 -27.63 18.20 31.81
N PHE A 7 -28.36 18.85 30.92
CA PHE A 7 -28.33 18.52 29.49
C PHE A 7 -26.97 18.81 28.83
N ALA A 8 -26.28 19.86 29.26
CA ALA A 8 -24.96 20.22 28.72
C ALA A 8 -23.88 19.19 29.06
N ILE A 9 -23.97 18.53 30.23
CA ILE A 9 -23.00 17.53 30.69
C ILE A 9 -23.16 16.20 29.93
N ILE A 10 -24.40 15.80 29.61
CA ILE A 10 -24.67 14.56 28.88
C ILE A 10 -24.20 14.68 27.40
N LEU A 11 -24.40 15.85 26.78
CA LEU A 11 -23.93 16.11 25.41
C LEU A 11 -22.40 16.14 25.29
N THR A 12 -21.70 16.64 26.31
CA THR A 12 -20.22 16.64 26.33
C THR A 12 -19.64 15.25 26.59
N ALA A 13 -20.30 14.41 27.40
CA ALA A 13 -19.89 13.02 27.61
C ALA A 13 -20.02 12.17 26.34
N CYS A 14 -21.10 12.34 25.55
CA CYS A 14 -21.25 11.63 24.27
C CYS A 14 -20.22 12.06 23.21
N ALA A 15 -19.82 13.34 23.19
CA ALA A 15 -18.76 13.83 22.28
C ALA A 15 -17.38 13.24 22.65
N LEU A 16 -17.09 13.07 23.94
CA LEU A 16 -15.86 12.45 24.42
C LEU A 16 -15.78 10.94 24.10
N VAL A 17 -16.90 10.22 24.12
CA VAL A 17 -16.96 8.81 23.71
C VAL A 17 -16.79 8.64 22.20
N TYR A 18 -17.28 9.60 21.40
CA TYR A 18 -17.02 9.61 19.95
C TYR A 18 -15.56 9.94 19.61
N LEU A 19 -14.88 10.77 20.43
CA LEU A 19 -13.47 11.10 20.27
C LEU A 19 -12.51 10.02 20.81
N SER A 20 -12.98 9.13 21.69
CA SER A 20 -12.18 8.02 22.22
C SER A 20 -12.35 6.70 21.47
N SER A 21 -13.12 6.70 20.37
CA SER A 21 -13.10 5.58 19.45
C SER A 21 -11.73 5.59 18.76
N PRO A 22 -10.89 4.55 18.87
CA PRO A 22 -9.73 4.44 18.01
C PRO A 22 -10.26 4.46 16.58
N SER A 23 -10.09 5.58 15.91
CA SER A 23 -10.31 5.69 14.47
C SER A 23 -9.41 4.64 13.86
N ARG A 24 -9.98 3.50 13.46
CA ARG A 24 -9.35 2.66 12.44
C ARG A 24 -9.07 3.62 11.31
N VAL A 25 -7.81 3.98 11.11
CA VAL A 25 -7.39 4.72 9.93
C VAL A 25 -7.92 3.87 8.79
N ALA A 26 -8.89 4.41 8.04
CA ALA A 26 -9.47 3.68 6.93
C ALA A 26 -8.33 3.26 6.02
N ALA A 27 -8.29 1.98 5.64
CA ALA A 27 -7.29 1.52 4.69
C ALA A 27 -7.40 2.41 3.44
N SER A 28 -6.28 2.98 3.03
CA SER A 28 -6.22 3.79 1.83
C SER A 28 -5.94 2.86 0.66
N SER A 29 -6.75 2.92 -0.38
CA SER A 29 -6.42 2.29 -1.66
C SER A 29 -5.05 2.80 -2.13
N TYR A 30 -4.13 1.87 -2.41
CA TYR A 30 -2.75 2.13 -2.73
C TYR A 30 -2.32 1.33 -3.96
N SER A 31 -1.57 1.97 -4.85
CA SER A 31 -1.03 1.39 -6.08
C SER A 31 0.30 2.01 -6.47
N GLY A 32 1.09 2.46 -5.48
CA GLY A 32 2.38 3.14 -5.69
C GLY A 32 3.59 2.22 -5.52
N ALA A 33 4.77 2.81 -5.73
CA ALA A 33 6.06 2.17 -5.52
C ALA A 33 6.36 1.95 -4.04
N TRP A 34 7.20 0.99 -3.74
CA TRP A 34 7.77 0.70 -2.43
C TRP A 34 9.28 0.82 -2.50
N VAL A 35 9.89 1.06 -1.35
CA VAL A 35 11.33 1.01 -1.17
C VAL A 35 11.64 0.20 0.09
N PRO A 36 12.75 -0.57 0.11
CA PRO A 36 13.19 -1.24 1.32
C PRO A 36 13.62 -0.21 2.37
N ASP A 37 13.52 -0.59 3.65
CA ASP A 37 13.89 0.30 4.73
C ASP A 37 15.39 0.63 4.70
N PRO A 38 15.79 1.90 4.91
CA PRO A 38 17.19 2.27 4.88
C PRO A 38 17.99 1.54 5.96
N GLY A 39 18.88 0.64 5.54
CA GLY A 39 19.75 -0.13 6.43
C GLY A 39 19.30 -1.58 6.65
N GLU A 40 18.17 -1.98 6.10
CA GLU A 40 17.74 -3.37 6.04
C GLU A 40 18.12 -3.98 4.69
N ASP A 41 18.79 -5.13 4.73
CA ASP A 41 19.17 -5.89 3.52
C ASP A 41 18.08 -6.91 3.12
N VAL A 42 17.06 -7.08 3.98
CA VAL A 42 16.02 -8.09 3.87
C VAL A 42 14.67 -7.48 4.22
N LEU A 43 13.70 -7.64 3.32
CA LEU A 43 12.28 -7.34 3.55
C LEU A 43 11.56 -8.64 3.92
N VAL A 44 10.65 -8.59 4.89
CA VAL A 44 9.87 -9.77 5.32
C VAL A 44 8.39 -9.60 4.95
N ILE A 45 7.81 -10.63 4.33
CA ILE A 45 6.37 -10.68 4.04
C ILE A 45 5.75 -11.91 4.70
N ASP A 46 4.75 -11.68 5.53
CA ASP A 46 3.98 -12.71 6.19
C ASP A 46 2.55 -12.79 5.65
N LEU A 47 2.12 -13.99 5.24
CA LEU A 47 0.71 -14.21 4.96
C LEU A 47 -0.08 -14.20 6.28
N THR A 48 -0.91 -13.18 6.48
CA THR A 48 -1.68 -13.00 7.73
C THR A 48 -3.06 -13.63 7.64
N GLN A 49 -3.69 -13.54 6.47
CA GLN A 49 -4.98 -14.14 6.20
C GLN A 49 -5.08 -14.52 4.72
N SER A 50 -5.56 -15.72 4.43
CA SER A 50 -6.09 -16.06 3.12
C SER A 50 -7.35 -16.89 3.26
N SER A 51 -8.37 -16.56 2.49
CA SER A 51 -9.59 -17.38 2.35
C SER A 51 -9.97 -17.62 0.89
N GLY A 52 -9.10 -17.26 -0.06
CA GLY A 52 -9.26 -17.46 -1.50
C GLY A 52 -7.96 -17.87 -2.17
N SER A 53 -8.02 -18.17 -3.47
CA SER A 53 -6.89 -18.61 -4.30
C SER A 53 -6.08 -17.43 -4.84
N GLY A 54 -5.40 -16.73 -3.92
CA GLY A 54 -4.58 -15.55 -4.23
C GLY A 54 -3.10 -15.85 -4.25
N SER A 55 -2.35 -15.11 -5.07
CA SER A 55 -0.89 -15.03 -5.01
C SER A 55 -0.43 -13.57 -4.98
N LEU A 56 0.69 -13.32 -4.31
CA LEU A 56 1.38 -12.03 -4.28
C LEU A 56 2.66 -12.13 -5.09
N TYR A 57 2.89 -11.10 -5.89
CA TYR A 57 4.11 -10.91 -6.66
C TYR A 57 4.71 -9.54 -6.38
N MET A 58 6.02 -9.46 -6.57
CA MET A 58 6.82 -8.23 -6.59
C MET A 58 7.28 -7.99 -8.03
N TYR A 59 7.36 -6.74 -8.46
CA TYR A 59 7.81 -6.37 -9.80
C TYR A 59 8.65 -5.09 -9.77
N ASP A 60 9.43 -4.83 -10.83
CA ASP A 60 10.08 -3.53 -11.02
C ASP A 60 9.03 -2.43 -11.21
N TRP A 61 9.08 -1.38 -10.40
CA TRP A 61 8.13 -0.27 -10.53
C TRP A 61 8.10 0.34 -11.95
N GLY A 62 9.21 0.25 -12.69
CA GLY A 62 9.31 0.65 -14.10
C GLY A 62 8.75 -0.34 -15.13
N ASP A 63 8.68 -1.64 -14.82
CA ASP A 63 8.25 -2.71 -15.72
C ASP A 63 7.56 -3.86 -14.98
N ILE A 64 6.22 -3.93 -15.10
CA ILE A 64 5.41 -5.00 -14.49
C ILE A 64 5.64 -6.39 -15.10
N ASN A 65 6.32 -6.49 -16.24
CA ASN A 65 6.56 -7.79 -16.89
C ASN A 65 7.78 -8.53 -16.31
N ASP A 66 8.63 -7.85 -15.54
CA ASP A 66 9.66 -8.51 -14.74
C ASP A 66 9.13 -8.69 -13.32
N GLU A 67 8.85 -9.95 -12.95
CA GLU A 67 8.09 -10.29 -11.76
C GLU A 67 8.73 -11.42 -10.96
N LEU A 68 8.52 -11.35 -9.66
CA LEU A 68 8.96 -12.33 -8.68
C LEU A 68 7.76 -12.84 -7.92
N PHE A 69 7.49 -14.14 -8.03
CA PHE A 69 6.52 -14.81 -7.18
C PHE A 69 7.00 -14.82 -5.72
N LEU A 70 6.14 -14.39 -4.82
CA LEU A 70 6.48 -14.30 -3.39
C LEU A 70 5.78 -15.39 -2.59
N ILE A 71 4.45 -15.44 -2.69
CA ILE A 71 3.63 -16.24 -1.77
C ILE A 71 2.25 -16.48 -2.37
N SER A 72 1.71 -17.69 -2.17
CA SER A 72 0.34 -18.05 -2.53
C SER A 72 -0.45 -18.51 -1.30
N ASP A 73 -1.75 -18.62 -1.42
CA ASP A 73 -2.61 -19.19 -0.41
C ASP A 73 -2.29 -20.67 -0.08
N GLY A 74 -2.75 -21.13 1.09
CA GLY A 74 -2.76 -22.56 1.43
C GLY A 74 -2.20 -22.92 2.80
N THR A 75 -1.29 -22.14 3.38
CA THR A 75 -0.77 -22.28 4.76
C THR A 75 -0.11 -20.97 5.19
N TYR A 76 -0.08 -20.65 6.50
CA TYR A 76 0.74 -19.55 7.01
C TYR A 76 2.19 -19.73 6.57
N CYS A 77 2.72 -18.79 5.80
CA CYS A 77 4.11 -18.77 5.37
C CYS A 77 4.66 -17.34 5.36
N SER A 78 5.97 -17.27 5.50
CA SER A 78 6.77 -16.05 5.50
C SER A 78 7.77 -16.13 4.34
N VAL A 79 8.03 -15.03 3.68
CA VAL A 79 9.03 -14.91 2.61
C VAL A 79 9.95 -13.75 2.89
N ASN A 80 11.25 -14.03 2.83
CA ASN A 80 12.29 -13.02 2.91
C ASN A 80 12.67 -12.60 1.49
N ILE A 81 12.82 -11.30 1.27
CA ILE A 81 13.24 -10.72 0.00
C ILE A 81 14.57 -10.00 0.21
N TYR A 82 15.58 -10.43 -0.51
CA TYR A 82 16.94 -9.90 -0.45
C TYR A 82 17.13 -8.89 -1.57
N PHE A 83 17.78 -7.77 -1.27
CA PHE A 83 18.13 -6.74 -2.25
C PHE A 83 19.63 -6.62 -2.38
N GLN A 84 20.14 -6.47 -3.61
CA GLN A 84 21.57 -6.24 -3.83
C GLN A 84 21.81 -5.31 -5.01
N GLN A 85 22.63 -4.29 -4.79
CA GLN A 85 23.18 -3.48 -5.88
C GLN A 85 24.42 -4.15 -6.48
N GLN A 86 24.41 -4.34 -7.79
CA GLN A 86 25.52 -4.87 -8.56
C GLN A 86 26.56 -3.76 -8.87
N ASN A 87 27.78 -4.17 -9.24
CA ASN A 87 28.88 -3.23 -9.54
C ASN A 87 28.58 -2.26 -10.69
N ASN A 88 27.65 -2.59 -11.57
CA ASN A 88 27.20 -1.76 -12.68
C ASN A 88 26.10 -0.76 -12.27
N GLY A 89 25.69 -0.74 -11.00
CA GLY A 89 24.64 0.14 -10.46
C GLY A 89 23.24 -0.49 -10.44
N THR A 90 23.04 -1.64 -11.10
CA THR A 90 21.75 -2.31 -11.20
C THR A 90 21.34 -2.95 -9.87
N TRP A 91 20.10 -2.74 -9.44
CA TRP A 91 19.51 -3.41 -8.29
C TRP A 91 18.84 -4.71 -8.70
N LEU A 92 19.09 -5.76 -7.93
CA LEU A 92 18.41 -7.05 -8.06
C LEU A 92 17.69 -7.40 -6.76
N ALA A 93 16.61 -8.16 -6.89
CA ALA A 93 15.88 -8.74 -5.76
C ALA A 93 15.59 -10.23 -5.94
N GLY A 94 15.43 -10.96 -4.85
CA GLY A 94 15.09 -12.38 -4.87
C GLY A 94 14.72 -12.96 -3.53
N THR A 95 14.16 -14.16 -3.52
CA THR A 95 13.69 -14.85 -2.30
C THR A 95 14.79 -15.65 -1.58
N ALA A 96 16.01 -15.60 -2.10
CA ALA A 96 17.20 -16.17 -1.47
C ALA A 96 18.43 -15.27 -1.75
N PRO A 97 19.40 -15.21 -0.83
CA PRO A 97 20.53 -14.27 -0.91
C PRO A 97 21.46 -14.54 -2.10
N ASP A 98 21.49 -15.76 -2.62
CA ASP A 98 22.28 -16.20 -3.77
C ASP A 98 21.44 -16.41 -5.04
N HIS A 99 20.13 -16.10 -4.98
CA HIS A 99 19.21 -16.26 -6.10
C HIS A 99 18.36 -15.00 -6.30
N LEU A 100 18.99 -13.96 -6.85
CA LEU A 100 18.35 -12.69 -7.19
C LEU A 100 17.92 -12.69 -8.65
N THR A 101 16.63 -12.86 -8.89
CA THR A 101 16.07 -13.06 -10.24
C THR A 101 15.32 -11.86 -10.79
N LEU A 102 14.83 -10.97 -9.94
CA LEU A 102 14.12 -9.75 -10.33
C LEU A 102 15.10 -8.62 -10.58
N ASN A 103 15.04 -7.98 -11.74
CA ASN A 103 15.86 -6.80 -12.04
C ASN A 103 15.05 -5.52 -11.79
N LEU A 104 15.49 -4.71 -10.83
CA LEU A 104 14.86 -3.44 -10.45
C LEU A 104 15.46 -2.22 -11.18
N GLY A 105 16.46 -2.45 -12.06
CA GLY A 105 17.09 -1.39 -12.82
C GLY A 105 17.97 -0.47 -11.96
N ASP A 106 17.87 0.84 -12.16
CA ASP A 106 18.77 1.83 -11.54
C ASP A 106 18.35 2.24 -10.11
N THR A 107 17.15 1.84 -9.67
CA THR A 107 16.61 2.13 -8.33
C THR A 107 16.25 0.83 -7.62
N ASN A 108 16.03 0.89 -6.30
CA ASN A 108 15.47 -0.21 -5.52
C ASN A 108 13.95 -0.05 -5.35
N GLU A 109 13.30 0.72 -6.22
CA GLU A 109 11.86 0.90 -6.19
C GLU A 109 11.17 -0.32 -6.80
N PHE A 110 10.14 -0.83 -6.13
CA PHE A 110 9.40 -1.99 -6.60
C PHE A 110 7.90 -1.81 -6.39
N GLY A 111 7.09 -2.64 -7.01
CA GLY A 111 5.65 -2.69 -6.76
C GLY A 111 5.21 -4.07 -6.27
N PHE A 112 4.01 -4.11 -5.68
CA PHE A 112 3.31 -5.36 -5.40
C PHE A 112 2.06 -5.47 -6.25
N TYR A 113 1.71 -6.70 -6.63
CA TYR A 113 0.38 -6.99 -7.16
C TYR A 113 -0.13 -8.33 -6.63
N PHE A 114 -1.45 -8.44 -6.53
CA PHE A 114 -2.14 -9.68 -6.23
C PHE A 114 -2.66 -10.32 -7.51
N GLN A 115 -2.76 -11.64 -7.56
CA GLN A 115 -3.30 -12.38 -8.69
C GLN A 115 -4.25 -13.49 -8.24
N ASP A 116 -5.35 -13.72 -8.97
CA ASP A 116 -6.30 -14.82 -8.74
C ASP A 116 -6.17 -15.96 -9.77
N GLY A 117 -5.06 -15.98 -10.52
CA GLY A 117 -4.81 -16.88 -11.65
C GLY A 117 -5.38 -16.41 -12.99
N SER A 118 -6.23 -15.37 -13.02
CA SER A 118 -6.79 -14.80 -14.25
C SER A 118 -6.56 -13.30 -14.39
N ASN A 119 -6.58 -12.58 -13.27
CA ASN A 119 -6.50 -11.12 -13.20
C ASN A 119 -5.34 -10.69 -12.31
N THR A 120 -4.73 -9.58 -12.68
CA THR A 120 -3.67 -8.90 -11.91
C THR A 120 -4.24 -7.65 -11.25
N TYR A 121 -3.98 -7.50 -9.95
CA TYR A 121 -4.48 -6.43 -9.10
C TYR A 121 -3.32 -5.63 -8.49
N THR A 122 -2.99 -4.49 -9.11
CA THR A 122 -1.95 -3.56 -8.63
C THR A 122 -2.47 -2.53 -7.62
N ASN A 123 -3.77 -2.55 -7.34
CA ASN A 123 -4.41 -1.67 -6.37
C ASN A 123 -5.01 -2.52 -5.25
N TYR A 124 -4.71 -2.15 -4.01
CA TYR A 124 -5.11 -2.89 -2.82
C TYR A 124 -5.29 -1.94 -1.64
N ASP A 125 -5.95 -2.42 -0.60
CA ASP A 125 -6.15 -1.68 0.65
C ASP A 125 -4.85 -1.72 1.48
N LEU A 126 -4.28 -0.55 1.76
CA LEU A 126 -3.08 -0.39 2.58
C LEU A 126 -3.42 0.16 3.97
N GLN A 127 -2.96 -0.51 5.02
CA GLN A 127 -3.15 -0.10 6.41
C GLN A 127 -1.84 -0.23 7.20
N ALA A 128 -1.39 0.86 7.83
CA ALA A 128 -0.26 0.80 8.76
C ALA A 128 -0.60 -0.07 9.99
N SER A 129 0.31 -0.95 10.39
CA SER A 129 0.12 -1.90 11.50
C SER A 129 1.42 -2.17 12.24
N GLY A 130 1.62 -1.52 13.40
CA GLY A 130 2.87 -1.69 14.16
C GLY A 130 4.06 -1.07 13.44
N ALA A 131 5.09 -1.87 13.17
CA ALA A 131 6.29 -1.45 12.45
C ALA A 131 6.14 -1.52 10.91
N GLY A 132 5.14 -2.26 10.42
CA GLY A 132 4.95 -2.50 8.99
C GLY A 132 3.55 -2.16 8.50
N TYR A 133 3.14 -2.84 7.43
CA TYR A 133 1.91 -2.56 6.69
C TYR A 133 1.13 -3.82 6.37
N LEU A 134 -0.19 -3.76 6.53
CA LEU A 134 -1.12 -4.76 6.02
C LEU A 134 -1.58 -4.35 4.63
N LEU A 135 -1.41 -5.24 3.66
CA LEU A 135 -1.91 -5.11 2.29
C LEU A 135 -3.03 -6.14 2.12
N THR A 136 -4.24 -5.68 1.78
CA THR A 136 -5.40 -6.54 1.58
C THR A 136 -5.97 -6.35 0.19
N GLU A 137 -6.17 -7.44 -0.55
CA GLU A 137 -6.90 -7.40 -1.80
C GLU A 137 -8.20 -8.20 -1.73
N ASN A 138 -9.30 -7.52 -2.08
CA ASN A 138 -10.66 -7.97 -1.90
C ASN A 138 -11.08 -9.04 -2.91
N ASN A 139 -10.55 -9.08 -4.12
CA ASN A 139 -10.88 -10.13 -5.10
C ASN A 139 -10.19 -11.45 -4.75
N THR A 140 -8.92 -11.41 -4.35
CA THR A 140 -8.15 -12.59 -3.93
C THR A 140 -8.45 -13.03 -2.50
N LYS A 141 -9.05 -12.16 -1.67
CA LYS A 141 -9.29 -12.38 -0.23
C LYS A 141 -7.99 -12.68 0.55
N MET A 142 -6.89 -12.09 0.08
CA MET A 142 -5.56 -12.29 0.64
C MET A 142 -5.13 -11.01 1.38
N THR A 143 -4.62 -11.20 2.59
CA THR A 143 -4.00 -10.15 3.40
C THR A 143 -2.60 -10.59 3.78
N VAL A 144 -1.63 -9.76 3.43
CA VAL A 144 -0.22 -9.94 3.79
C VAL A 144 0.23 -8.80 4.70
N PHE A 145 1.16 -9.10 5.59
CA PHE A 145 1.90 -8.14 6.38
C PHE A 145 3.27 -7.97 5.73
N VAL A 146 3.67 -6.73 5.50
CA VAL A 146 4.98 -6.36 4.95
C VAL A 146 5.73 -5.60 6.03
N ASP A 147 6.90 -6.10 6.39
CA ASP A 147 7.85 -5.49 7.32
C ASP A 147 9.12 -5.05 6.57
N ASP A 148 9.85 -4.10 7.15
CA ASP A 148 11.13 -3.59 6.62
C ASP A 148 11.05 -2.99 5.21
N ALA A 149 9.89 -2.45 4.85
CA ALA A 149 9.69 -1.67 3.64
C ALA A 149 8.65 -0.57 3.80
N ASN A 150 8.85 0.52 3.08
CA ASN A 150 8.00 1.70 3.13
C ASN A 150 7.33 1.99 1.77
N PRO A 151 6.03 2.33 1.75
CA PRO A 151 5.37 2.83 0.56
C PRO A 151 5.94 4.21 0.20
N VAL A 152 6.32 4.43 -1.05
CA VAL A 152 6.76 5.73 -1.54
C VAL A 152 5.55 6.68 -1.49
N PRO A 153 5.67 7.84 -0.82
CA PRO A 153 4.59 8.81 -0.75
C PRO A 153 4.25 9.32 -2.15
N ILE A 154 3.00 9.12 -2.58
CA ILE A 154 2.52 9.73 -3.83
C ILE A 154 2.51 11.25 -3.62
N PRO A 155 3.31 12.04 -4.37
CA PRO A 155 3.43 13.47 -4.12
C PRO A 155 2.06 14.16 -4.15
N PRO A 156 1.73 15.02 -3.17
CA PRO A 156 0.48 15.80 -3.17
C PRO A 156 0.27 16.63 -4.45
N ALA A 157 1.36 16.92 -5.17
CA ALA A 157 1.34 17.60 -6.45
C ALA A 157 0.50 16.85 -7.51
N VAL A 158 0.46 15.51 -7.50
CA VAL A 158 -0.39 14.73 -8.42
C VAL A 158 -1.88 14.99 -8.15
N TRP A 159 -2.25 15.08 -6.86
CA TRP A 159 -3.61 15.45 -6.43
C TRP A 159 -3.95 16.91 -6.75
N LEU A 160 -2.97 17.82 -6.63
CA LEU A 160 -3.13 19.23 -6.98
C LEU A 160 -3.25 19.46 -8.50
N LEU A 161 -2.55 18.69 -9.32
CA LEU A 161 -2.69 18.73 -10.78
C LEU A 161 -4.06 18.20 -11.22
N GLY A 162 -4.53 17.08 -10.64
CA GLY A 162 -5.87 16.55 -10.90
C GLY A 162 -6.99 17.54 -10.53
N SER A 163 -6.88 18.20 -9.38
CA SER A 163 -7.86 19.22 -8.95
C SER A 163 -7.75 20.53 -9.75
N GLY A 164 -6.54 20.92 -10.18
CA GLY A 164 -6.32 22.08 -11.05
C GLY A 164 -6.95 21.93 -12.43
N VAL A 165 -6.85 20.75 -13.05
CA VAL A 165 -7.48 20.46 -14.37
C VAL A 165 -9.01 20.49 -14.29
N LEU A 166 -9.60 19.97 -13.22
CA LEU A 166 -11.05 20.06 -12.98
C LEU A 166 -11.52 21.52 -12.84
N CYS A 167 -10.75 22.35 -12.15
CA CYS A 167 -11.05 23.77 -11.96
C CYS A 167 -10.98 24.56 -13.28
N LEU A 168 -10.03 24.23 -14.16
CA LEU A 168 -9.89 24.82 -15.50
C LEU A 168 -10.99 24.35 -16.48
N ALA A 169 -11.45 23.10 -16.37
CA ALA A 169 -12.53 22.58 -17.21
C ALA A 169 -13.88 23.28 -16.90
N LEU A 170 -14.16 23.58 -15.63
CA LEU A 170 -15.38 24.26 -15.20
C LEU A 170 -15.40 25.75 -15.55
N SER A 171 -14.26 26.43 -15.47
CA SER A 171 -14.15 27.86 -15.82
C SER A 171 -14.33 28.12 -17.32
N ARG A 172 -13.93 27.18 -18.19
CA ARG A 172 -14.11 27.31 -19.65
C ARG A 172 -15.57 27.22 -20.11
N ARG A 173 -16.43 26.50 -19.38
CA ARG A 173 -17.89 26.42 -19.68
C ARG A 173 -18.62 27.73 -19.39
N ARG A 174 -18.15 28.54 -18.44
CA ARG A 174 -18.81 29.80 -18.06
C ARG A 174 -18.66 30.90 -19.12
N ARG A 175 -17.59 30.83 -19.94
CA ARG A 175 -17.31 31.85 -20.97
C ARG A 175 -18.10 31.69 -22.28
N ARG A 176 -18.78 30.54 -22.49
CA ARG A 176 -19.62 30.30 -23.68
C ARG A 176 -21.12 30.60 -23.48
N ARG A 177 -21.50 31.16 -22.32
CA ARG A 177 -22.89 31.57 -22.01
C ARG A 177 -23.01 33.09 -21.76
N SER A 178 -22.11 33.88 -22.35
CA SER A 178 -22.18 35.35 -22.38
C SER A 178 -22.50 35.81 -23.79
#